data_AF-A0A381WK56-F1
#
_entry.id   AF-A0A381WK56-F1
#
_cell.length_a   1.000
_cell.length_b   1.000
_cell.length_c   1.000
_cell.angle_alpha   90.00
_cell.angle_beta   90.00
_cell.angle_gamma   90.00
#
_symmetry.space_group_name_H-M   'P 1'
#
loop_
_entity.id
_entity.type
_entity.pdbx_description
1 polymer ?
#
loop_
_entity_poly.entity_id
_entity_poly.type
_entity_poly.pdbx_seq_one_letter_code
_entity_poly.pdbx_strand_id
1 'polypeptide(L)' 'MEVKAILNRTRTAPQKARLVASLIYGKNVNDAMNILQLTRKKAARIMQKVLKSALANAEENHKVLDVDDMFV' A
#
# COMPACT_ATOMS: atom_id res chain seq x y z
N MET A 1 2.32 12.10 -10.82
CA MET A 1 0.95 11.64 -11.12
C MET A 1 0.48 10.86 -9.91
N GLU A 2 -0.75 11.06 -9.44
CA GLU A 2 -1.24 10.41 -8.23
C GLU A 2 -2.20 9.28 -8.58
N VAL A 3 -1.97 8.10 -8.00
CA VAL A 3 -2.85 6.93 -8.11
C VAL A 3 -3.34 6.57 -6.72
N LYS A 4 -4.63 6.25 -6.60
CA LYS A 4 -5.23 5.89 -5.32
C LYS A 4 -6.04 4.60 -5.43
N ALA A 5 -5.99 3.81 -4.37
CA ALA A 5 -6.90 2.70 -4.13
C ALA A 5 -7.51 2.85 -2.74
N ILE A 6 -8.82 2.63 -2.62
CA ILE A 6 -9.56 2.83 -1.37
C ILE A 6 -10.28 1.54 -1.01
N LEU A 7 -10.08 1.05 0.21
CA LEU A 7 -10.80 -0.09 0.75
C LEU A 7 -11.69 0.36 1.91
N ASN A 8 -13.00 0.39 1.63
CA ASN A 8 -14.01 0.81 2.60
C ASN A 8 -14.49 -0.35 3.48
N ARG A 9 -14.97 -0.03 4.70
CA ARG A 9 -15.63 -0.96 5.62
C ARG A 9 -14.77 -2.18 6.03
N THR A 10 -13.48 -1.96 6.28
CA THR A 10 -12.59 -3.01 6.77
C THR A 10 -12.87 -3.41 8.22
N ARG A 11 -12.85 -4.71 8.53
CA ARG A 11 -12.98 -5.26 9.89
C ARG A 11 -11.69 -5.12 10.73
N THR A 12 -11.22 -3.89 10.91
CA THR A 12 -10.04 -3.52 11.71
C THR A 12 -10.25 -2.14 12.34
N ALA A 13 -9.84 -1.97 13.59
CA ALA A 13 -9.89 -0.67 14.26
C ALA A 13 -8.96 0.36 13.57
N PRO A 14 -9.39 1.62 13.38
CA PRO A 14 -8.60 2.64 12.69
C PRO A 14 -7.19 2.82 13.26
N GLN A 15 -7.05 2.79 14.59
CA GLN A 15 -5.77 2.94 15.27
C GLN A 15 -4.76 1.83 14.87
N LYS A 16 -5.23 0.58 14.76
CA LYS A 16 -4.38 -0.56 14.37
C LYS A 16 -3.92 -0.46 12.91
N ALA A 17 -4.75 0.10 12.04
CA ALA A 17 -4.39 0.36 10.66
C ALA A 17 -3.39 1.52 10.54
N ARG A 18 -3.61 2.61 11.28
CA ARG A 18 -2.74 3.80 11.27
C ARG A 18 -1.31 3.47 11.68
N LEU A 19 -1.12 2.62 12.70
CA LEU A 19 0.22 2.15 13.10
C LEU A 19 1.00 1.50 11.95
N VAL A 20 0.33 0.74 11.10
CA VAL A 20 0.97 0.10 9.94
C VAL A 20 1.14 1.09 8.78
N ALA A 21 0.16 1.98 8.56
CA ALA A 21 0.27 3.02 7.54
C ALA A 21 1.48 3.93 7.79
N SER A 22 1.74 4.30 9.05
CA SER A 22 2.90 5.09 9.43
C SER A 22 4.25 4.41 9.14
N LEU A 23 4.30 3.08 9.05
CA LEU A 23 5.54 2.35 8.72
C LEU A 23 5.92 2.46 7.24
N ILE A 24 4.94 2.62 6.35
CA ILE A 24 5.13 2.61 4.90
C ILE A 24 5.05 4.00 4.27
N TYR A 25 4.58 5.00 5.02
CA TYR A 25 4.42 6.37 4.54
C TYR A 25 5.75 6.97 4.06
N GLY A 26 5.78 7.52 2.85
CA GLY A 26 6.96 8.14 2.24
C GLY A 26 8.06 7.17 1.82
N LYS A 27 7.81 5.85 1.86
CA LYS A 27 8.76 4.84 1.39
C LYS A 27 8.51 4.51 -0.08
N ASN A 28 9.55 4.00 -0.72
CA ASN A 28 9.41 3.37 -2.02
C ASN A 28 8.42 2.19 -1.92
N VAL A 29 7.64 1.97 -2.98
CA VAL A 29 6.66 0.88 -3.04
C VAL A 29 7.28 -0.49 -2.76
N ASN A 30 8.47 -0.78 -3.29
CA ASN A 30 9.14 -2.07 -3.09
C ASN A 30 9.49 -2.28 -1.62
N ASP A 31 10.04 -1.26 -0.96
CA ASP A 31 10.34 -1.28 0.46
C ASP A 31 9.07 -1.41 1.30
N ALA A 32 8.02 -0.66 0.95
CA ALA A 32 6.72 -0.74 1.61
C ALA A 32 6.14 -2.16 1.50
N MET A 33 6.23 -2.81 0.35
CA MET A 33 5.78 -4.19 0.14
C MET A 33 6.55 -5.17 1.03
N ASN A 34 7.87 -5.03 1.11
CA ASN A 34 8.73 -5.86 1.95
C ASN A 34 8.41 -5.69 3.44
N ILE A 35 8.25 -4.43 3.90
CA ILE A 35 7.86 -4.12 5.27
C ILE A 35 6.51 -4.74 5.60
N LEU A 36 5.52 -4.64 4.71
CA LEU A 36 4.19 -5.20 4.92
C LEU A 36 4.21 -6.74 4.97
N GLN A 37 5.08 -7.39 4.19
CA GLN A 37 5.23 -8.85 4.22
C GLN A 37 5.84 -9.34 5.55
N LEU A 38 6.83 -8.63 6.08
CA LEU A 38 7.52 -9.01 7.31
C LEU A 38 6.74 -8.61 8.57
N THR A 39 5.84 -7.62 8.47
CA THR A 39 5.06 -7.13 9.60
C THR A 39 3.96 -8.13 10.01
N ARG A 40 4.13 -8.78 11.16
CA ARG A 40 3.17 -9.75 11.72
C ARG A 40 1.94 -9.08 12.36
N LYS A 41 1.17 -8.31 11.58
CA LYS A 41 -0.10 -7.69 12.00
C LYS A 41 -1.20 -7.95 10.97
N LYS A 42 -2.45 -8.14 11.42
CA LYS A 42 -3.62 -8.28 10.52
C LYS A 42 -3.75 -7.09 9.56
N ALA A 43 -3.50 -5.88 10.07
CA ALA A 43 -3.55 -4.65 9.28
C ALA A 43 -2.54 -4.66 8.12
N ALA A 44 -1.36 -5.26 8.29
CA ALA A 44 -0.36 -5.33 7.23
C ALA A 44 -0.86 -6.11 6.01
N ARG A 45 -1.52 -7.26 6.22
CA ARG A 45 -2.14 -8.03 5.12
C ARG A 45 -3.23 -7.25 4.39
N ILE A 46 -3.97 -6.41 5.11
CA ILE A 46 -5.02 -5.57 4.51
C ILE A 46 -4.37 -4.45 3.67
N MET A 47 -3.41 -3.73 4.24
CA MET A 47 -2.68 -2.66 3.54
C MET A 47 -1.94 -3.21 2.31
N GLN A 48 -1.37 -4.41 2.39
CA GLN A 48 -0.71 -5.06 1.27
C GLN A 48 -1.67 -5.27 0.07
N LYS A 49 -2.93 -5.66 0.33
CA LYS A 49 -3.93 -5.80 -0.73
C LYS A 49 -4.28 -4.47 -1.37
N VAL A 50 -4.41 -3.41 -0.56
CA VAL A 50 -4.71 -2.06 -1.05
C VAL A 50 -3.55 -1.52 -1.90
N LEU A 51 -2.31 -1.69 -1.43
CA LEU A 51 -1.12 -1.27 -2.17
C LEU A 51 -1.00 -2.00 -3.51
N LYS A 52 -1.23 -3.33 -3.54
CA LYS A 52 -1.28 -4.10 -4.79
C LYS A 52 -2.36 -3.59 -5.76
N SER A 53 -3.53 -3.22 -5.24
CA SER A 53 -4.60 -2.65 -6.07
C SER A 53 -4.23 -1.27 -6.61
N ALA A 54 -3.51 -0.45 -5.84
CA ALA A 54 -3.03 0.84 -6.31
C ALA A 54 -2.00 0.69 -7.43
N LEU A 55 -1.10 -0.31 -7.32
CA LEU A 55 -0.14 -0.63 -8.38
C LEU A 55 -0.82 -1.11 -9.66
N ALA A 56 -1.78 -2.04 -9.56
CA ALA A 56 -2.54 -2.47 -10.72
C ALA A 56 -3.31 -1.31 -11.38
N ASN A 57 -3.86 -0.39 -10.59
CA ASN A 57 -4.50 0.82 -11.13
C ASN A 57 -3.50 1.74 -11.83
N ALA A 58 -2.26 1.79 -11.32
CA ALA A 58 -1.19 2.57 -11.92
C ALA A 58 -0.81 1.95 -13.27
N GLU A 59 -0.55 0.64 -13.33
CA GLU A 59 -0.21 -0.10 -14.55
C GLU A 59 -1.29 0.02 -15.66
N GLU A 60 -2.57 -0.11 -15.31
CA GLU A 60 -3.67 -0.14 -16.29
C GLU A 60 -4.01 1.25 -16.84
N ASN A 61 -4.14 2.26 -15.96
CA ASN A 61 -4.63 3.58 -16.37
C ASN A 61 -3.53 4.51 -16.85
N HIS A 62 -2.29 4.26 -16.42
CA HIS A 62 -1.17 5.14 -16.67
C HIS A 62 -0.02 4.26 -17.14
N LYS A 63 0.54 4.54 -18.31
CA LYS A 63 1.77 3.87 -18.78
C LYS A 63 2.95 4.28 -17.88
N VAL A 64 2.92 3.96 -16.59
CA VAL A 64 4.04 4.10 -15.68
C VAL A 64 4.92 2.91 -15.96
N LEU A 65 6.08 3.16 -16.57
CA LEU A 65 6.99 2.12 -17.04
C LEU A 65 7.74 1.43 -15.90
N ASP A 66 7.90 2.07 -14.75
CA ASP A 66 8.76 1.57 -13.68
C ASP A 66 8.14 1.69 -12.28
N VAL A 67 8.07 0.57 -11.57
CA VAL A 67 7.57 0.46 -10.19
C VAL A 67 8.57 1.10 -9.21
N ASP A 68 9.83 1.19 -9.62
CA ASP A 68 10.94 1.68 -8.80
C ASP A 68 10.88 3.19 -8.52
N ASP A 69 10.15 3.94 -9.34
CA ASP A 69 9.94 5.39 -9.15
C ASP A 69 8.70 5.73 -8.31
N MET A 70 7.96 4.70 -7.84
CA MET A 70 6.74 4.91 -7.07
C MET A 70 6.98 5.01 -5.57
N PHE A 71 6.28 5.96 -4.94
CA PHE A 71 6.30 6.21 -3.50
C PHE A 71 4.89 6.17 -2.91
N VAL A 72 4.80 5.80 -1.63
CA VAL A 72 3.55 5.65 -0.85
C VAL A 72 3.16 6.91 -0.09
#